data_AF-A0A537FAX1-F1
#
_entry.id   AF-A0A537FAX1-F1
#
_cell.length_a   1.000
_cell.length_b   1.000
_cell.length_c   1.000
_cell.angle_alpha   90.00
_cell.angle_beta   90.00
_cell.angle_gamma   90.00
#
_symmetry.space_group_name_H-M   'P 1'
#
loop_
_entity.id
_entity.type
_entity.pdbx_description
1 polymer ?
#
loop_
_entity_poly.entity_id
_entity_poly.type
_entity_poly.pdbx_seq_one_letter_code
_entity_poly.pdbx_strand_id
1 'polypeptide(L)'
;MTLGQNTSIAKLYSALSHPIRRQIVDLLKTRDGAGFKELHDQIKISVGALYHHLDALEGIVGQGSDKKYYLTDQGRSAIEALSVSEEKIATGTVQPDLPETKLASLAKEALFGRSIFHYLNQESLRSLPLAVLIVAFGGWISAQANLEPFLLLYLNPPTGMDHTLLILLFPLSWIATFTVTEALSVAVFKRRGGELSLLNGIAFAMLPVMIVPGVLLLTQTLSYTLRAENLIIVALPILLQVWVVCLLSSAISTAKGLRLERTALISLGVVYLNIIVLVAILQLSIF
;
A
#
# COMPACT_ATOMS: atom_id res chain seq x y z
N MET A 1 17.12 -3.27 35.86
CA MET A 1 15.83 -4.01 35.86
C MET A 1 15.42 -4.46 34.45
N THR A 2 16.38 -4.79 33.57
CA THR A 2 16.19 -4.91 32.10
C THR A 2 16.34 -6.34 31.55
N LEU A 3 16.87 -7.29 32.33
CA LEU A 3 17.08 -8.67 31.88
C LEU A 3 15.81 -9.56 31.92
N GLY A 4 14.83 -9.24 32.76
CA GLY A 4 13.59 -10.03 32.87
C GLY A 4 12.60 -9.83 31.72
N GLN A 5 12.52 -8.62 31.15
CA GLN A 5 11.58 -8.30 30.08
C GLN A 5 11.96 -8.95 28.74
N ASN A 6 13.25 -8.97 28.38
CA ASN A 6 13.72 -9.58 27.12
C ASN A 6 13.43 -11.09 27.04
N THR A 7 13.55 -11.82 28.14
CA THR A 7 13.27 -13.26 28.18
C THR A 7 11.77 -13.56 27.99
N SER A 8 10.89 -12.69 28.50
CA SER A 8 9.44 -12.82 28.34
C SER A 8 8.99 -12.60 26.89
N ILE A 9 9.59 -11.62 26.20
CA ILE A 9 9.32 -11.30 24.81
C ILE A 9 9.83 -12.42 23.89
N ALA A 10 11.03 -12.97 24.14
CA ALA A 10 11.57 -14.06 23.33
C ALA A 10 10.70 -15.33 23.39
N LYS A 11 10.17 -15.68 24.58
CA LYS A 11 9.22 -16.79 24.75
C LYS A 11 7.89 -16.55 24.03
N LEU A 12 7.42 -15.30 24.05
CA LEU A 12 6.20 -14.90 23.36
C LEU A 12 6.34 -14.99 21.83
N TYR A 13 7.47 -14.50 21.30
CA TYR A 13 7.79 -14.62 19.87
C TYR A 13 7.96 -16.08 19.44
N SER A 14 8.60 -16.92 20.25
CA SER A 14 8.75 -18.34 19.92
C SER A 14 7.40 -19.07 19.92
N ALA A 15 6.52 -18.76 20.87
CA ALA A 15 5.15 -19.27 20.90
C ALA A 15 4.33 -18.78 19.69
N LEU A 16 4.41 -17.51 19.31
CA LEU A 16 3.61 -16.97 18.20
C LEU A 16 4.29 -17.10 16.83
N SER A 17 5.49 -17.67 16.73
CA SER A 17 6.17 -17.91 15.43
C SER A 17 5.44 -18.89 14.51
N HIS A 18 4.57 -19.75 15.07
CA HIS A 18 3.93 -20.82 14.32
C HIS A 18 2.54 -20.40 13.78
N PRO A 19 2.23 -20.64 12.49
CA PRO A 19 1.01 -20.14 11.86
C PRO A 19 -0.28 -20.64 12.54
N ILE A 20 -0.32 -21.92 12.95
CA ILE A 20 -1.47 -22.50 13.66
C ILE A 20 -1.70 -21.81 15.01
N ARG A 21 -0.63 -21.47 15.75
CA ARG A 21 -0.75 -20.81 17.06
C ARG A 21 -1.28 -19.38 16.92
N ARG A 22 -0.93 -18.68 15.83
CA ARG A 22 -1.53 -17.38 15.48
C ARG A 22 -3.01 -17.50 15.17
N GLN A 23 -3.41 -18.52 14.41
CA GLN A 23 -4.83 -18.75 14.09
C GLN A 23 -5.66 -19.03 15.34
N ILE A 24 -5.14 -19.83 16.29
CA ILE A 24 -5.80 -20.06 17.58
C ILE A 24 -6.03 -18.72 18.29
N VAL A 25 -4.97 -17.92 18.43
CA VAL A 25 -5.01 -16.64 19.13
C VAL A 25 -5.98 -15.64 18.48
N ASP A 26 -5.99 -15.56 17.15
CA ASP A 26 -6.85 -14.64 16.39
C ASP A 26 -8.34 -15.01 16.54
N LEU A 27 -8.64 -16.31 16.53
CA LEU A 27 -9.98 -16.84 16.74
C LEU A 27 -10.47 -16.53 18.16
N LEU A 28 -9.61 -16.70 19.16
CA LEU A 28 -9.91 -16.37 20.57
C LEU A 28 -10.06 -14.86 20.80
N LYS A 29 -9.29 -14.03 20.10
CA LYS A 29 -9.41 -12.55 20.14
C LYS A 29 -10.76 -12.08 19.61
N THR A 30 -11.26 -12.71 18.55
CA THR A 30 -12.48 -12.28 17.87
C THR A 30 -13.76 -12.74 18.56
N ARG A 31 -13.72 -13.86 19.30
CA ARG A 31 -14.94 -14.53 19.81
C ARG A 31 -15.10 -14.55 21.34
N ASP A 32 -14.25 -13.83 22.07
CA ASP A 32 -14.20 -13.88 23.55
C ASP A 32 -14.25 -15.31 24.10
N GLY A 33 -13.45 -16.19 23.49
CA GLY A 33 -13.27 -17.57 23.91
C GLY A 33 -13.88 -18.63 23.00
N ALA A 34 -13.32 -19.84 23.02
CA ALA A 34 -13.78 -20.96 22.20
C ALA A 34 -13.57 -22.32 22.88
N GLY A 35 -14.48 -23.26 22.63
CA GLY A 35 -14.34 -24.65 23.09
C GLY A 35 -13.32 -25.44 22.27
N PHE A 36 -12.81 -26.55 22.82
CA PHE A 36 -11.84 -27.42 22.13
C PHE A 36 -12.36 -27.90 20.76
N LYS A 37 -13.62 -28.37 20.71
CA LYS A 37 -14.25 -28.85 19.48
C LYS A 37 -14.36 -27.74 18.43
N GLU A 38 -14.70 -26.52 18.85
CA GLU A 38 -14.82 -25.37 17.96
C GLU A 38 -13.46 -24.96 17.37
N LEU A 39 -12.41 -24.97 18.19
CA LEU A 39 -11.04 -24.73 17.74
C LEU A 39 -10.59 -25.82 16.76
N HIS A 40 -10.85 -27.09 17.08
CA HIS A 40 -10.53 -28.22 16.20
C HIS A 40 -11.25 -28.13 14.85
N ASP A 41 -12.56 -27.84 14.84
CA ASP A 41 -13.37 -27.80 13.62
C ASP A 41 -13.00 -26.62 12.71
N GLN A 42 -12.54 -25.49 13.28
CA GLN A 42 -12.08 -24.34 12.50
C GLN A 42 -10.65 -24.50 11.99
N ILE A 43 -9.74 -25.06 12.79
CA ILE A 43 -8.32 -25.16 12.45
C ILE A 43 -8.01 -26.43 11.63
N LYS A 44 -8.86 -27.46 11.73
CA LYS A 44 -8.78 -28.73 10.96
C LYS A 44 -7.44 -29.46 11.10
N ILE A 45 -6.99 -29.63 12.33
CA ILE A 45 -5.75 -30.36 12.68
C ILE A 45 -6.05 -31.55 13.57
N SER A 46 -5.10 -32.48 13.72
CA SER A 46 -5.31 -33.63 14.61
C SER A 46 -5.48 -33.20 16.07
N VAL A 47 -6.27 -33.98 16.82
CA VAL A 47 -6.55 -33.74 18.25
C VAL A 47 -5.26 -33.59 19.05
N GLY A 48 -4.28 -34.48 18.85
CA GLY A 48 -2.98 -34.41 19.54
C GLY A 48 -2.16 -33.17 19.15
N ALA A 49 -2.21 -32.74 17.89
CA ALA A 49 -1.52 -31.53 17.45
C ALA A 49 -2.15 -30.27 18.06
N LEU A 50 -3.48 -30.24 18.22
CA LEU A 50 -4.17 -29.12 18.86
C LEU A 50 -3.77 -28.99 20.33
N TYR A 51 -3.72 -30.09 21.08
CA TYR A 51 -3.20 -30.07 22.46
C TYR A 51 -1.77 -29.55 22.53
N HIS A 52 -0.88 -30.07 21.68
CA HIS A 52 0.51 -29.60 21.63
C HIS A 52 0.63 -28.09 21.34
N HIS A 53 -0.25 -27.54 20.50
CA HIS A 53 -0.27 -26.11 20.23
C HIS A 53 -0.84 -25.26 21.37
N LEU A 54 -1.85 -25.77 22.08
CA LEU A 54 -2.42 -25.12 23.26
C LEU A 54 -1.44 -25.12 24.44
N ASP A 55 -0.72 -26.22 24.67
CA ASP A 55 0.34 -26.32 25.68
C ASP A 55 1.48 -25.34 25.38
N ALA A 56 1.88 -25.23 24.11
CA ALA A 56 2.88 -24.26 23.68
C ALA A 56 2.42 -22.79 23.77
N LEU A 57 1.12 -22.54 24.01
CA LEU A 57 0.52 -21.23 24.24
C LEU A 57 0.23 -20.96 25.73
N GLU A 58 0.70 -21.82 26.62
CA GLU A 58 0.56 -21.65 28.07
C GLU A 58 1.09 -20.27 28.53
N GLY A 59 0.28 -19.56 29.33
CA GLY A 59 0.54 -18.18 29.75
C GLY A 59 -0.01 -17.11 28.80
N ILE A 60 -0.26 -17.43 27.52
CA ILE A 60 -0.95 -16.56 26.54
C ILE A 60 -2.43 -16.94 26.46
N VAL A 61 -2.71 -18.24 26.45
CA VAL A 61 -4.05 -18.83 26.44
C VAL A 61 -4.25 -19.60 27.74
N GLY A 62 -5.39 -19.40 28.39
CA GLY A 62 -5.81 -20.11 29.58
C GLY A 62 -7.15 -20.81 29.37
N GLN A 63 -7.42 -21.86 30.12
CA GLN A 63 -8.73 -22.53 30.12
C GLN A 63 -9.58 -22.01 31.28
N GLY A 64 -10.79 -21.54 30.97
CA GLY A 64 -11.77 -21.10 31.95
C GLY A 64 -12.49 -22.25 32.64
N SER A 65 -13.28 -21.94 33.67
CA SER A 65 -14.08 -22.91 34.42
C SER A 65 -15.17 -23.59 33.58
N ASP A 66 -15.56 -22.97 32.47
CA ASP A 66 -16.50 -23.50 31.48
C ASP A 66 -15.84 -24.41 30.42
N LYS A 67 -14.56 -24.77 30.62
CA LYS A 67 -13.72 -25.55 29.70
C LYS A 67 -13.45 -24.89 28.35
N LYS A 68 -13.78 -23.61 28.17
CA LYS A 68 -13.38 -22.85 26.99
C LYS A 68 -12.00 -22.24 27.19
N TYR A 69 -11.31 -22.01 26.08
CA TYR A 69 -10.02 -21.34 26.06
C TYR A 69 -10.21 -19.84 25.86
N TYR A 70 -9.43 -19.04 26.56
CA TYR A 70 -9.47 -17.59 26.54
C TYR A 70 -8.06 -17.02 26.47
N LEU A 71 -7.92 -15.81 25.92
CA LEU A 71 -6.68 -15.05 26.07
C LEU A 71 -6.56 -14.56 27.51
N THR A 72 -5.40 -14.82 28.13
CA THR A 72 -5.05 -14.27 29.44
C THR A 72 -4.82 -12.77 29.33
N ASP A 73 -4.86 -12.02 30.43
CA ASP A 73 -4.58 -10.57 30.43
C ASP A 73 -3.16 -10.27 29.93
N GLN A 74 -2.21 -11.11 30.33
CA GLN A 74 -0.84 -11.08 29.82
C GLN A 74 -0.80 -11.39 28.32
N GLY A 75 -1.55 -12.40 27.86
CA GLY A 75 -1.68 -12.74 26.45
C GLY A 75 -2.25 -11.59 25.63
N ARG A 76 -3.35 -10.96 26.07
CA ARG A 76 -3.97 -9.80 25.40
C ARG A 76 -2.97 -8.65 25.27
N SER A 77 -2.34 -8.25 26.37
CA SER A 77 -1.36 -7.14 26.39
C SER A 77 -0.15 -7.44 25.49
N ALA A 78 0.31 -8.68 25.49
CA ALA A 78 1.48 -9.10 24.75
C ALA A 78 1.20 -9.28 23.25
N ILE A 79 0.01 -9.79 22.88
CA ILE A 79 -0.47 -9.87 21.51
C ILE A 79 -0.76 -8.47 20.96
N GLU A 80 -1.28 -7.55 21.76
CA GLU A 80 -1.49 -6.16 21.35
C GLU A 80 -0.13 -5.50 21.02
N ALA A 81 0.85 -5.62 21.93
CA ALA A 81 2.21 -5.14 21.70
C ALA A 81 2.88 -5.77 20.46
N LEU A 82 2.61 -7.06 20.19
CA LEU A 82 3.10 -7.74 18.99
C LEU A 82 2.30 -7.43 17.73
N SER A 83 1.01 -7.17 17.81
CA SER A 83 0.21 -6.78 16.64
C SER A 83 0.61 -5.39 16.16
N VAL A 84 0.92 -4.49 17.10
CA VAL A 84 1.56 -3.21 16.82
C VAL A 84 2.97 -3.41 16.24
N SER A 85 3.73 -4.42 16.68
CA SER A 85 5.06 -4.73 16.14
C SER A 85 5.01 -5.44 14.77
N GLU A 86 4.03 -6.29 14.50
CA GLU A 86 3.83 -6.98 13.23
C GLU A 86 3.19 -6.08 12.19
N GLU A 87 2.31 -5.17 12.59
CA GLU A 87 1.89 -4.04 11.76
C GLU A 87 3.12 -3.18 11.42
N LYS A 88 3.99 -2.89 12.40
CA LYS A 88 5.30 -2.26 12.18
C LYS A 88 6.21 -3.06 11.23
N ILE A 89 6.26 -4.39 11.33
CA ILE A 89 7.13 -5.25 10.49
C ILE A 89 6.54 -5.45 9.08
N ALA A 90 5.23 -5.64 8.95
CA ALA A 90 4.52 -5.70 7.68
C ALA A 90 4.57 -4.36 6.94
N THR A 91 4.63 -3.24 7.68
CA THR A 91 4.89 -1.88 7.16
C THR A 91 6.38 -1.53 7.05
N GLY A 92 7.29 -2.48 7.25
CA GLY A 92 8.73 -2.29 7.03
C GLY A 92 9.41 -1.26 7.95
N THR A 93 9.07 -1.23 9.24
CA THR A 93 9.73 -0.38 10.25
C THR A 93 10.76 -1.13 11.10
N VAL A 94 11.57 -1.98 10.46
CA VAL A 94 12.84 -2.41 11.08
C VAL A 94 13.98 -1.61 10.45
N GLN A 95 14.32 -0.48 11.08
CA GLN A 95 15.69 0.01 11.17
C GLN A 95 15.93 0.52 12.60
N PRO A 96 17.16 0.38 13.11
CA PRO A 96 17.47 0.46 14.53
C PRO A 96 17.28 1.87 15.09
N ASP A 97 17.02 1.96 16.39
CA ASP A 97 16.86 3.19 17.17
C ASP A 97 17.97 4.21 16.88
N LEU A 98 17.72 5.08 15.91
CA LEU A 98 18.34 6.40 15.81
C LEU A 98 17.24 7.41 16.14
N PRO A 99 17.53 8.49 16.89
CA PRO A 99 16.54 9.48 17.24
C PRO A 99 16.01 10.17 15.96
N GLU A 100 14.90 9.67 15.41
CA GLU A 100 14.24 10.26 14.25
C GLU A 100 13.73 11.65 14.66
N THR A 101 14.25 12.69 14.02
CA THR A 101 13.71 14.05 14.15
C THR A 101 12.31 14.08 13.54
N LYS A 102 11.39 14.89 14.11
CA LYS A 102 10.00 15.03 13.60
C LYS A 102 9.94 15.30 12.08
N LEU A 103 10.94 16.00 11.55
CA LEU A 103 11.08 16.31 10.13
C LEU A 103 11.33 15.06 9.27
N ALA A 104 12.12 14.10 9.76
CA ALA A 104 12.32 12.81 9.10
C ALA A 104 11.03 11.97 9.10
N SER A 105 10.27 11.99 10.20
CA SER A 105 8.98 11.29 10.26
C SER A 105 7.96 11.89 9.29
N LEU A 106 7.90 13.22 9.16
CA LEU A 106 7.04 13.92 8.20
C LEU A 106 7.46 13.66 6.76
N ALA A 107 8.76 13.67 6.47
CA ALA A 107 9.27 13.36 5.13
C ALA A 107 8.94 11.92 4.73
N LYS A 108 9.04 10.97 5.67
CA LYS A 108 8.67 9.56 5.47
C LYS A 108 7.17 9.40 5.25
N GLU A 109 6.36 10.16 5.97
CA GLU A 109 4.90 10.18 5.80
C GLU A 109 4.49 10.81 4.47
N ALA A 110 5.16 11.88 4.02
CA ALA A 110 4.92 12.48 2.71
C ALA A 110 5.39 11.57 1.56
N LEU A 111 6.54 10.90 1.70
CA LEU A 111 7.12 10.05 0.66
C LEU A 111 6.35 8.74 0.46
N PHE A 112 5.88 8.12 1.56
CA PHE A 112 5.22 6.83 1.52
C PHE A 112 3.71 6.90 1.77
N GLY A 113 3.17 8.05 2.19
CA GLY A 113 1.74 8.26 2.41
C GLY A 113 1.10 7.31 3.43
N ARG A 114 1.89 6.69 4.33
CA ARG A 114 1.47 5.48 5.07
C ARG A 114 0.20 5.67 5.90
N SER A 115 0.15 6.79 6.63
CA SER A 115 -1.02 7.18 7.43
C SER A 115 -2.25 7.36 6.55
N ILE A 116 -2.09 8.10 5.45
CA ILE A 116 -3.15 8.36 4.46
C ILE A 116 -3.65 7.02 3.89
N PHE A 117 -2.77 6.14 3.42
CA PHE A 117 -3.17 4.83 2.88
C PHE A 117 -3.90 3.97 3.91
N HIS A 118 -3.44 3.96 5.17
CA HIS A 118 -4.14 3.24 6.23
C HIS A 118 -5.56 3.79 6.46
N TYR A 119 -5.73 5.11 6.55
CA TYR A 119 -7.04 5.75 6.66
C TYR A 119 -7.95 5.46 5.46
N LEU A 120 -7.41 5.48 4.24
CA LEU A 120 -8.16 5.19 3.02
C LEU A 120 -8.65 3.74 2.95
N ASN A 121 -7.92 2.83 3.58
CA ASN A 121 -8.13 1.39 3.50
C ASN A 121 -9.08 0.87 4.59
N GLN A 122 -9.15 1.51 5.76
CA GLN A 122 -10.09 1.15 6.84
C GLN A 122 -11.56 1.20 6.38
N GLU A 123 -11.92 2.19 5.56
CA GLU A 123 -13.26 2.31 4.97
C GLU A 123 -13.18 2.71 3.50
N SER A 124 -12.75 1.77 2.66
CA SER A 124 -12.54 1.99 1.21
C SER A 124 -13.76 2.57 0.48
N LEU A 125 -14.97 2.31 0.94
CA LEU A 125 -16.17 2.90 0.32
C LEU A 125 -16.30 4.41 0.60
N ARG A 126 -15.87 4.88 1.78
CA ARG A 126 -15.92 6.29 2.18
C ARG A 126 -14.82 7.13 1.53
N SER A 127 -13.70 6.53 1.16
CA SER A 127 -12.59 7.21 0.50
C SER A 127 -12.74 7.35 -1.02
N LEU A 128 -13.72 6.67 -1.62
CA LEU A 128 -13.97 6.69 -3.06
C LEU A 128 -14.32 8.09 -3.61
N PRO A 129 -15.18 8.91 -2.96
CA PRO A 129 -15.46 10.28 -3.42
C PRO A 129 -14.19 11.12 -3.50
N LEU A 130 -13.26 10.95 -2.55
CA LEU A 130 -12.00 11.67 -2.55
C LEU A 130 -11.09 11.23 -3.71
N ALA A 131 -11.03 9.93 -4.00
CA ALA A 131 -10.31 9.43 -5.17
C ALA A 131 -10.88 10.00 -6.48
N VAL A 132 -12.22 10.04 -6.60
CA VAL A 132 -12.90 10.63 -7.76
C VAL A 132 -12.59 12.12 -7.89
N LEU A 133 -12.56 12.87 -6.78
CA LEU A 133 -12.19 14.29 -6.79
C LEU A 133 -10.74 14.50 -7.24
N ILE A 134 -9.80 13.68 -6.75
CA ILE A 134 -8.39 13.74 -7.18
C ILE A 134 -8.28 13.50 -8.69
N VAL A 135 -8.96 12.47 -9.19
CA VAL A 135 -8.93 12.09 -10.61
C VAL A 135 -9.60 13.13 -11.49
N ALA A 136 -10.73 13.70 -11.06
CA ALA A 136 -11.41 14.78 -11.78
C ALA A 136 -10.54 16.05 -11.83
N PHE A 137 -9.89 16.39 -10.71
CA PHE A 137 -8.95 17.50 -10.65
C PHE A 137 -7.71 17.24 -11.53
N GLY A 138 -7.25 15.98 -11.59
CA GLY A 138 -6.22 15.51 -12.51
C GLY A 138 -6.58 15.77 -13.97
N GLY A 139 -7.75 15.30 -14.41
CA GLY A 139 -8.23 15.55 -15.78
C GLY A 139 -8.33 17.03 -16.11
N TRP A 140 -8.87 17.82 -15.18
CA TRP A 140 -8.96 19.28 -15.34
C TRP A 140 -7.58 19.93 -15.50
N ILE A 141 -6.63 19.65 -14.60
CA ILE A 141 -5.31 20.30 -14.64
C ILE A 141 -4.49 19.87 -15.87
N SER A 142 -4.60 18.60 -16.29
CA SER A 142 -3.95 18.10 -17.50
C SER A 142 -4.49 18.78 -18.77
N ALA A 143 -5.81 18.95 -18.85
CA ALA A 143 -6.45 19.61 -19.99
C ALA A 143 -6.11 21.10 -20.07
N GLN A 144 -6.03 21.79 -18.93
CA GLN A 144 -5.56 23.17 -18.87
C GLN A 144 -4.09 23.30 -19.30
N ALA A 145 -3.24 22.36 -18.89
CA ALA A 145 -1.82 22.34 -19.25
C ALA A 145 -1.56 21.87 -20.70
N ASN A 146 -2.61 21.42 -21.41
CA ASN A 146 -2.52 20.79 -22.72
C ASN A 146 -1.54 19.60 -22.75
N LEU A 147 -1.59 18.75 -21.71
CA LEU A 147 -0.80 17.52 -21.60
C LEU A 147 -1.72 16.30 -21.65
N GLU A 148 -1.32 15.31 -22.44
CA GLU A 148 -2.00 14.03 -22.55
C GLU A 148 -1.52 13.08 -21.44
N PRO A 149 -2.36 12.70 -20.47
CA PRO A 149 -1.99 11.69 -19.49
C PRO A 149 -2.00 10.30 -20.13
N PHE A 150 -0.89 9.57 -19.98
CA PHE A 150 -0.73 8.20 -20.43
C PHE A 150 -0.22 7.31 -19.29
N LEU A 151 -1.13 6.55 -18.68
CA LEU A 151 -0.94 5.81 -17.43
C LEU A 151 -0.35 6.71 -16.33
N LEU A 152 0.96 6.59 -16.06
CA LEU A 152 1.68 7.32 -15.01
C LEU A 152 2.58 8.44 -15.56
N LEU A 153 2.53 8.73 -16.87
CA LEU A 153 3.37 9.71 -17.55
C LEU A 153 2.51 10.73 -18.32
N TYR A 154 3.13 11.82 -18.78
CA TYR A 154 2.51 12.81 -19.65
C TYR A 154 3.18 12.86 -21.02
N LEU A 155 2.36 13.15 -22.02
CA LEU A 155 2.73 13.32 -23.42
C LEU A 155 2.25 14.65 -23.96
N ASN A 156 2.82 15.04 -25.09
CA ASN A 156 2.29 16.14 -25.89
C ASN A 156 1.11 15.59 -26.71
N PRO A 157 -0.07 16.21 -26.63
CA PRO A 157 -1.23 15.73 -27.36
C PRO A 157 -1.02 15.87 -28.88
N PRO A 158 -1.58 14.94 -29.68
CA PRO A 158 -1.71 15.12 -31.11
C PRO A 158 -2.42 16.44 -31.46
N THR A 159 -2.00 17.07 -32.56
CA THR A 159 -2.60 18.33 -33.03
C THR A 159 -4.11 18.19 -33.23
N GLY A 160 -4.90 19.05 -32.59
CA GLY A 160 -6.35 19.07 -32.77
C GLY A 160 -7.14 18.17 -31.81
N MET A 161 -6.51 17.63 -30.76
CA MET A 161 -7.22 16.86 -29.74
C MET A 161 -8.24 17.72 -28.99
N ASP A 162 -9.46 17.20 -28.81
CA ASP A 162 -10.52 17.90 -28.07
C ASP A 162 -10.21 17.99 -26.57
N HIS A 163 -10.57 19.13 -25.97
CA HIS A 163 -10.35 19.39 -24.54
C HIS A 163 -11.14 18.41 -23.66
N THR A 164 -12.34 18.03 -24.07
CA THR A 164 -13.16 17.02 -23.36
C THR A 164 -12.44 15.67 -23.30
N LEU A 165 -11.80 15.29 -24.40
CA LEU A 165 -11.05 14.03 -24.49
C LEU A 165 -9.85 14.04 -23.54
N LEU A 166 -9.12 15.17 -23.46
CA LEU A 166 -8.01 15.34 -22.51
C LEU A 166 -8.44 15.18 -21.05
N ILE A 167 -9.60 15.74 -20.67
CA ILE A 167 -10.15 15.57 -19.32
C ILE A 167 -10.45 14.08 -19.04
N LEU A 168 -10.99 13.36 -20.01
CA LEU A 168 -11.38 11.94 -19.87
C LEU A 168 -10.19 10.97 -19.88
N LEU A 169 -9.06 11.36 -20.50
CA LEU A 169 -7.85 10.54 -20.55
C LEU A 169 -7.21 10.32 -19.18
N PHE A 170 -7.39 11.26 -18.23
CA PHE A 170 -6.84 11.10 -16.87
C PHE A 170 -7.59 10.00 -16.07
N PRO A 171 -8.93 10.01 -15.95
CA PRO A 171 -9.69 8.87 -15.43
C PRO A 171 -9.39 7.56 -16.15
N LEU A 172 -9.21 7.59 -17.48
CA LEU A 172 -8.86 6.39 -18.24
C LEU A 172 -7.48 5.85 -17.85
N SER A 173 -6.49 6.74 -17.67
CA SER A 173 -5.16 6.40 -17.18
C SER A 173 -5.18 5.83 -15.76
N TRP A 174 -6.06 6.34 -14.90
CA TRP A 174 -6.28 5.81 -13.55
C TRP A 174 -6.80 4.37 -13.59
N ILE A 175 -7.85 4.11 -14.37
CA ILE A 175 -8.42 2.76 -14.56
C ILE A 175 -7.39 1.84 -15.22
N ALA A 176 -6.67 2.29 -16.25
CA ALA A 176 -5.63 1.53 -16.91
C ALA A 176 -4.53 1.12 -15.92
N THR A 177 -4.04 2.05 -15.10
CA THR A 177 -3.04 1.78 -14.07
C THR A 177 -3.55 0.76 -13.03
N PHE A 178 -4.82 0.86 -12.62
CA PHE A 178 -5.47 -0.14 -11.78
C PHE A 178 -5.47 -1.52 -12.43
N THR A 179 -5.93 -1.62 -13.68
CA THR A 179 -6.01 -2.92 -14.37
C THR A 179 -4.65 -3.58 -14.55
N VAL A 180 -3.62 -2.81 -14.93
CA VAL A 180 -2.24 -3.33 -15.07
C VAL A 180 -1.69 -3.76 -13.72
N THR A 181 -1.89 -2.96 -12.67
CA THR A 181 -1.40 -3.28 -11.32
C THR A 181 -2.10 -4.52 -10.75
N GLU A 182 -3.40 -4.66 -10.96
CA GLU A 182 -4.17 -5.83 -10.56
C GLU A 182 -3.70 -7.07 -11.32
N ALA A 183 -3.56 -6.97 -12.64
CA ALA A 183 -3.09 -8.06 -13.49
C ALA A 183 -1.70 -8.55 -13.06
N LEU A 184 -0.76 -7.64 -12.80
CA LEU A 184 0.58 -8.01 -12.31
C LEU A 184 0.53 -8.60 -10.90
N SER A 185 -0.31 -8.07 -10.00
CA SER A 185 -0.47 -8.60 -8.65
C SER A 185 -1.00 -10.04 -8.65
N VAL A 186 -1.97 -10.32 -9.52
CA VAL A 186 -2.54 -11.66 -9.70
C VAL A 186 -1.56 -12.58 -10.43
N ALA A 187 -0.90 -12.11 -11.48
CA ALA A 187 0.02 -12.93 -12.28
C ALA A 187 1.27 -13.36 -11.49
N VAL A 188 1.89 -12.43 -10.75
CA VAL A 188 3.16 -12.67 -10.04
C VAL A 188 2.94 -13.31 -8.68
N PHE A 189 1.94 -12.84 -7.91
CA PHE A 189 1.76 -13.25 -6.51
C PHE A 189 0.47 -14.02 -6.24
N LYS A 190 -0.39 -14.24 -7.25
CA LYS A 190 -1.68 -14.95 -7.13
C LYS A 190 -2.58 -14.39 -6.02
N ARG A 191 -2.43 -13.11 -5.68
CA ARG A 191 -3.16 -12.46 -4.59
C ARG A 191 -4.37 -11.71 -5.17
N ARG A 192 -5.57 -12.06 -4.70
CA ARG A 192 -6.84 -11.39 -5.05
C ARG A 192 -7.44 -10.68 -3.83
N GLY A 193 -8.35 -9.73 -4.07
CA GLY A 193 -9.03 -8.94 -3.04
C GLY A 193 -8.40 -7.57 -2.80
N GLY A 194 -9.12 -6.67 -2.11
CA GLY A 194 -8.68 -5.29 -1.87
C GLY A 194 -8.72 -4.38 -3.11
N GLU A 195 -9.55 -4.72 -4.10
CA GLU A 195 -9.64 -4.00 -5.40
C GLU A 195 -10.03 -2.53 -5.22
N LEU A 196 -11.07 -2.24 -4.42
CA LEU A 196 -11.50 -0.87 -4.15
C LEU A 196 -10.42 -0.05 -3.42
N SER A 197 -9.72 -0.68 -2.50
CA SER A 197 -8.62 -0.05 -1.77
C SER A 197 -7.45 0.27 -2.71
N LEU A 198 -7.10 -0.66 -3.60
CA LEU A 198 -6.07 -0.44 -4.60
C LEU A 198 -6.47 0.69 -5.55
N LEU A 199 -7.71 0.69 -6.04
CA LEU A 199 -8.23 1.73 -6.92
C LEU A 199 -8.10 3.12 -6.28
N ASN A 200 -8.57 3.26 -5.03
CA ASN A 200 -8.41 4.50 -4.28
C ASN A 200 -6.94 4.85 -4.09
N GLY A 201 -6.11 3.89 -3.65
CA GLY A 201 -4.68 4.11 -3.43
C GLY A 201 -3.93 4.57 -4.69
N ILE A 202 -4.31 4.10 -5.87
CA ILE A 202 -3.72 4.55 -7.13
C ILE A 202 -4.05 6.02 -7.41
N ALA A 203 -5.26 6.49 -7.09
CA ALA A 203 -5.60 7.91 -7.26
C ALA A 203 -4.65 8.80 -6.44
N PHE A 204 -4.32 8.40 -5.20
CA PHE A 204 -3.33 9.10 -4.38
C PHE A 204 -1.90 8.97 -4.92
N ALA A 205 -1.53 7.79 -5.43
CA ALA A 205 -0.22 7.58 -6.04
C ALA A 205 -0.02 8.41 -7.32
N MET A 206 -1.09 8.88 -7.96
CA MET A 206 -1.06 9.78 -9.12
C MET A 206 -0.91 11.26 -8.76
N LEU A 207 -1.05 11.66 -7.48
CA LEU A 207 -0.90 13.06 -7.07
C LEU A 207 0.46 13.68 -7.46
N PRO A 208 1.61 13.00 -7.26
CA PRO A 208 2.88 13.58 -7.70
C PRO A 208 2.94 13.79 -9.20
N VAL A 209 2.30 12.93 -10.01
CA VAL A 209 2.24 13.09 -11.47
C VAL A 209 1.62 14.44 -11.82
N MET A 210 0.53 14.82 -11.14
CA MET A 210 -0.18 16.09 -11.36
C MET A 210 0.65 17.36 -11.07
N ILE A 211 1.80 17.24 -10.40
CA ILE A 211 2.70 18.39 -10.20
C ILE A 211 3.27 18.87 -11.54
N VAL A 212 3.49 17.97 -12.51
CA VAL A 212 4.02 18.33 -13.84
C VAL A 212 3.12 19.35 -14.57
N PRO A 213 1.82 19.09 -14.83
CA PRO A 213 0.95 20.08 -15.45
C PRO A 213 0.78 21.33 -14.59
N GLY A 214 0.80 21.21 -13.25
CA GLY A 214 0.72 22.37 -12.36
C GLY A 214 1.90 23.33 -12.51
N VAL A 215 3.13 22.81 -12.59
CA VAL A 215 4.34 23.63 -12.82
C VAL A 215 4.33 24.25 -14.22
N LEU A 216 3.86 23.50 -15.23
CA LEU A 216 3.76 24.02 -16.59
C LEU A 216 2.75 25.19 -16.68
N LEU A 217 1.58 25.07 -16.04
CA LEU A 217 0.59 26.14 -15.98
C LEU A 217 1.11 27.39 -15.26
N LEU A 218 1.84 27.19 -14.15
CA LEU A 218 2.41 28.31 -13.39
C LEU A 218 3.42 29.09 -14.23
N THR A 219 4.25 28.39 -15.01
CA THR A 219 5.28 29.03 -15.84
C THR A 219 4.70 29.73 -17.06
N GLN A 220 3.66 29.15 -17.69
CA GLN A 220 2.86 29.81 -18.73
C GLN A 220 2.22 31.11 -18.21
N THR A 221 1.63 31.07 -17.00
CA THR A 221 0.98 32.24 -16.38
C THR A 221 1.98 33.35 -16.07
N LEU A 222 3.19 33.00 -15.62
CA LEU A 222 4.26 33.95 -15.32
C LEU A 222 5.02 34.44 -16.56
N SER A 223 4.59 34.05 -17.77
CA SER A 223 5.27 34.36 -19.04
C SER A 223 6.74 33.93 -19.08
N TYR A 224 7.11 32.93 -18.29
CA TYR A 224 8.47 32.41 -18.25
C TYR A 224 8.62 31.38 -19.37
N THR A 225 9.41 31.68 -20.38
CA THR A 225 9.68 30.73 -21.47
C THR A 225 10.63 29.64 -20.99
N LEU A 226 10.07 28.56 -20.48
CA LEU A 226 10.85 27.35 -20.23
C LEU A 226 11.17 26.69 -21.58
N ARG A 227 12.45 26.73 -21.99
CA ARG A 227 12.94 25.92 -23.11
C ARG A 227 13.06 24.46 -22.69
N ALA A 228 12.92 23.54 -23.63
CA ALA A 228 13.08 22.10 -23.40
C ALA A 228 14.46 21.72 -22.81
N GLU A 229 15.46 22.58 -23.00
CA GLU A 229 16.81 22.46 -22.43
C GLU A 229 16.87 22.72 -20.91
N ASN A 230 15.79 23.26 -20.33
CA ASN A 230 15.77 23.56 -18.92
C ASN A 230 15.79 22.26 -18.11
N LEU A 231 16.87 22.07 -17.35
CA LEU A 231 17.08 20.92 -16.46
C LEU A 231 15.86 20.66 -15.56
N ILE A 232 15.12 21.69 -15.18
CA ILE A 232 13.91 21.55 -14.34
C ILE A 232 12.82 20.75 -15.07
N ILE A 233 12.59 21.00 -16.38
CA ILE A 233 11.57 20.27 -17.15
C ILE A 233 11.92 18.79 -17.27
N VAL A 234 13.21 18.47 -17.39
CA VAL A 234 13.68 17.08 -17.57
C VAL A 234 13.79 16.34 -16.25
N ALA A 235 14.37 16.98 -15.22
CA ALA A 235 14.64 16.33 -13.93
C ALA A 235 13.39 16.17 -13.07
N LEU A 236 12.45 17.14 -13.11
CA LEU A 236 11.27 17.12 -12.25
C LEU A 236 10.38 15.88 -12.48
N PRO A 237 9.99 15.51 -13.72
CA PRO A 237 9.19 14.31 -13.95
C PRO A 237 9.89 13.03 -13.48
N ILE A 238 11.21 12.94 -13.61
CA ILE A 238 12.00 11.77 -13.17
C ILE A 238 11.92 11.64 -11.64
N LEU A 239 12.13 12.74 -10.92
CA LEU A 239 12.04 12.75 -9.45
C LEU A 239 10.61 12.43 -8.97
N LEU A 240 9.61 12.98 -9.64
CA LEU A 240 8.20 12.67 -9.36
C LEU A 240 7.90 11.20 -9.61
N GLN A 241 8.50 10.57 -10.64
CA GLN A 241 8.30 9.17 -10.92
C GLN A 241 8.82 8.26 -9.80
N VAL A 242 9.95 8.60 -9.19
CA VAL A 242 10.45 7.87 -8.00
C VAL A 242 9.43 7.96 -6.86
N TRP A 243 8.84 9.15 -6.66
CA TRP A 243 7.82 9.34 -5.63
C TRP A 243 6.54 8.53 -5.93
N VAL A 244 6.09 8.52 -7.19
CA VAL A 244 4.97 7.69 -7.67
C VAL A 244 5.23 6.22 -7.38
N VAL A 245 6.44 5.72 -7.65
CA VAL A 245 6.79 4.32 -7.36
C VAL A 245 6.70 4.03 -5.86
N CYS A 246 7.19 4.93 -4.99
CA CYS A 246 7.08 4.78 -3.54
C CYS A 246 5.62 4.74 -3.05
N LEU A 247 4.78 5.64 -3.54
CA LEU A 247 3.37 5.70 -3.17
C LEU A 247 2.59 4.51 -3.73
N LEU A 248 2.82 4.14 -4.99
CA LEU A 248 2.17 3.00 -5.64
C LEU A 248 2.54 1.69 -4.94
N SER A 249 3.81 1.52 -4.54
CA SER A 249 4.25 0.37 -3.74
C SER A 249 3.51 0.30 -2.41
N SER A 250 3.31 1.44 -1.76
CA SER A 250 2.61 1.53 -0.48
C SER A 250 1.11 1.26 -0.64
N ALA A 251 0.49 1.75 -1.70
CA ALA A 251 -0.90 1.47 -2.07
C ALA A 251 -1.12 -0.03 -2.31
N ILE A 252 -0.24 -0.70 -3.07
CA ILE A 252 -0.34 -2.14 -3.33
C ILE A 252 -0.10 -2.93 -2.04
N SER A 253 0.89 -2.54 -1.24
CA SER A 253 1.24 -3.21 0.03
C SER A 253 0.04 -3.22 0.99
N THR A 254 -0.58 -2.06 1.18
CA THR A 254 -1.74 -1.90 2.05
C THR A 254 -2.99 -2.57 1.48
N ALA A 255 -3.26 -2.46 0.17
CA ALA A 255 -4.44 -3.06 -0.44
C ALA A 255 -4.38 -4.59 -0.53
N LYS A 256 -3.21 -5.16 -0.85
CA LYS A 256 -3.04 -6.61 -1.09
C LYS A 256 -2.44 -7.38 0.09
N GLY A 257 -1.91 -6.68 1.09
CA GLY A 257 -1.23 -7.27 2.25
C GLY A 257 0.11 -7.91 1.88
N LEU A 258 0.81 -7.38 0.87
CA LEU A 258 2.10 -7.87 0.41
C LEU A 258 3.24 -7.05 1.03
N ARG A 259 4.41 -7.68 1.25
CA ARG A 259 5.60 -6.96 1.75
C ARG A 259 6.04 -5.86 0.77
N LEU A 260 6.49 -4.73 1.29
CA LEU A 260 6.89 -3.55 0.49
C LEU A 260 7.93 -3.89 -0.61
N GLU A 261 8.88 -4.77 -0.31
CA GLU A 261 9.89 -5.26 -1.26
C GLU A 261 9.26 -5.93 -2.49
N ARG A 262 8.22 -6.74 -2.28
CA ARG A 262 7.51 -7.44 -3.35
C ARG A 262 6.64 -6.48 -4.15
N THR A 263 6.01 -5.52 -3.50
CA THR A 263 5.18 -4.52 -4.17
C THR A 263 6.00 -3.48 -4.92
N ALA A 264 7.22 -3.21 -4.49
CA ALA A 264 8.18 -2.39 -5.22
C ALA A 264 8.52 -3.00 -6.59
N LEU A 265 8.61 -4.34 -6.68
CA LEU A 265 8.79 -5.02 -7.97
C LEU A 265 7.58 -4.83 -8.89
N ILE A 266 6.36 -4.85 -8.34
CA ILE A 266 5.13 -4.63 -9.11
C ILE A 266 5.06 -3.19 -9.61
N SER A 267 5.23 -2.21 -8.73
CA SER A 267 5.17 -0.79 -9.09
C SER A 267 6.24 -0.41 -10.12
N LEU A 268 7.46 -0.93 -9.96
CA LEU A 268 8.52 -0.77 -10.93
C LEU A 268 8.15 -1.44 -12.27
N GLY A 269 7.56 -2.64 -12.22
CA GLY A 269 7.04 -3.33 -13.41
C GLY A 269 5.97 -2.51 -14.15
N VAL A 270 5.04 -1.87 -13.44
CA VAL A 270 4.03 -0.97 -14.02
C VAL A 270 4.71 0.21 -14.74
N VAL A 271 5.69 0.84 -14.10
CA VAL A 271 6.41 1.99 -14.70
C VAL A 271 7.22 1.57 -15.92
N TYR A 272 7.94 0.44 -15.88
CA TYR A 272 8.67 -0.05 -17.03
C TYR A 272 7.75 -0.45 -18.18
N LEU A 273 6.61 -1.10 -17.88
CA LEU A 273 5.61 -1.39 -18.90
C LEU A 273 5.10 -0.10 -19.54
N ASN A 274 4.82 0.93 -18.74
CA ASN A 274 4.42 2.23 -19.26
C ASN A 274 5.48 2.81 -20.22
N ILE A 275 6.76 2.78 -19.85
CA ILE A 275 7.87 3.24 -20.70
C ILE A 275 7.97 2.41 -21.99
N ILE A 276 7.86 1.08 -21.92
CA ILE A 276 7.96 0.20 -23.08
C ILE A 276 6.82 0.47 -24.07
N VAL A 277 5.58 0.55 -23.57
CA VAL A 277 4.41 0.86 -24.40
C VAL A 277 4.57 2.23 -25.02
N LEU A 278 5.06 3.21 -24.25
CA LEU A 278 5.29 4.55 -24.75
C LEU A 278 6.32 4.59 -25.88
N VAL A 279 7.47 3.95 -25.69
CA VAL A 279 8.51 3.87 -26.72
C VAL A 279 7.98 3.17 -27.98
N ALA A 280 7.17 2.12 -27.83
CA ALA A 280 6.56 1.43 -28.96
C ALA A 280 5.59 2.34 -29.73
N ILE A 281 4.74 3.10 -29.04
CA ILE A 281 3.81 4.07 -29.66
C ILE A 281 4.59 5.16 -30.40
N LEU A 282 5.64 5.71 -29.78
CA LEU A 282 6.48 6.73 -30.41
C LEU A 282 7.19 6.19 -31.66
N GLN A 283 7.71 4.97 -31.62
CA GLN A 283 8.30 4.35 -32.81
C GLN A 283 7.28 4.15 -33.93
N LEU A 284 6.08 3.66 -33.60
CA LEU A 284 4.99 3.47 -34.58
C LEU A 284 4.49 4.79 -35.18
N SER A 285 4.55 5.89 -34.43
CA SER A 285 4.12 7.22 -34.89
C SER A 285 5.16 7.92 -35.80
N ILE A 286 6.38 7.39 -35.85
CA ILE A 286 7.47 7.89 -36.71
C ILE A 286 7.47 7.19 -38.09
N PHE A 287 6.75 6.07 -38.23
CA PHE A 287 6.52 5.36 -39.49
C PHE A 287 5.15 5.70 -40.10
#